data_AF-A0A3B5MTB5-F1
#
_entry.id   AF-A0A3B5MTB5-F1
#
_cell.length_a   1.000
_cell.length_b   1.000
_cell.length_c   1.000
_cell.angle_alpha   90.00
_cell.angle_beta   90.00
_cell.angle_gamma   90.00
#
_symmetry.space_group_name_H-M   'P 1'
#
loop_
_entity.id
_entity.type
_entity.pdbx_description
1 polymer ?
#
loop_
_entity_poly.entity_id
_entity_poly.type
_entity_poly.pdbx_seq_one_letter_code
_entity_poly.pdbx_strand_id
1 'polypeptide(L)'
;MDMKKRIHLELRNRTPSDVKELVLDNCRSNEGKIEGLTDEFEELEFLSTINVGLTTVAHLPKLKKLKKLELSDNRISGGLEVLADKCPNLTHLNLSGNKIKDLSTIEPLVNEEGEDDEEENEEEEEEDLSGEVGGFYLIMCA
;
A
#
# COMPACT_ATOMS: atom_id res chain seq x y z
N MET A 1 10.14 14.60 5.05
CA MET A 1 10.15 13.77 6.27
C MET A 1 10.86 12.45 5.94
N ASP A 2 11.66 11.89 6.85
CA ASP A 2 12.39 10.63 6.58
C ASP A 2 11.43 9.42 6.61
N MET A 3 11.66 8.44 5.74
CA MET A 3 10.81 7.23 5.61
C MET A 3 10.64 6.49 6.95
N LYS A 4 11.73 6.21 7.67
CA LYS A 4 11.70 5.58 9.01
C LYS A 4 10.78 6.31 9.99
N LYS A 5 10.83 7.65 9.99
CA LYS A 5 9.99 8.46 10.87
C LYS A 5 8.52 8.37 10.46
N ARG A 6 8.22 8.31 9.16
CA ARG A 6 6.85 8.12 8.68
C ARG A 6 6.29 6.77 9.09
N ILE A 7 7.04 5.69 8.91
CA ILE A 7 6.63 4.35 9.34
C ILE A 7 6.27 4.35 10.83
N HIS A 8 7.12 4.94 11.67
CA HIS A 8 6.83 5.04 13.11
C HIS A 8 5.54 5.81 13.41
N LEU A 9 5.22 6.86 12.64
CA LEU A 9 3.95 7.58 12.78
C LEU A 9 2.74 6.75 12.31
N GLU A 10 2.87 5.99 11.21
CA GLU A 10 1.79 5.15 10.68
C GLU A 10 1.47 3.95 11.58
N LEU A 11 2.47 3.45 12.31
CA LEU A 11 2.26 2.41 13.30
C LEU A 11 1.30 2.86 14.41
N ARG A 12 1.27 4.15 14.82
CA ARG A 12 0.34 4.70 15.84
C ARG A 12 0.21 3.82 17.10
N ASN A 13 1.31 3.23 17.57
CA ASN A 13 1.40 2.26 18.68
C ASN A 13 0.84 0.85 18.40
N ARG A 14 0.50 0.54 17.15
CA ARG A 14 0.24 -0.83 16.69
C ARG A 14 1.56 -1.56 16.44
N THR A 15 1.51 -2.88 16.51
CA THR A 15 2.59 -3.74 16.05
C THR A 15 2.63 -3.77 14.52
N PRO A 16 3.81 -3.86 13.90
CA PRO A 16 3.94 -4.02 12.45
C PRO A 16 3.15 -5.19 11.88
N SER A 17 3.00 -6.27 12.67
CA SER A 17 2.23 -7.45 12.33
C SER A 17 0.73 -7.19 12.11
N ASP A 18 0.19 -6.13 12.70
CA ASP A 18 -1.25 -5.85 12.65
C ASP A 18 -1.59 -4.82 11.56
N VAL A 19 -0.57 -4.33 10.84
CA VAL A 19 -0.73 -3.31 9.80
C VAL A 19 -0.95 -3.97 8.45
N LYS A 20 -2.19 -3.84 7.97
CA LYS A 20 -2.59 -4.29 6.63
C LYS A 20 -2.27 -3.30 5.52
N GLU A 21 -2.26 -2.01 5.85
CA GLU A 21 -2.08 -0.94 4.88
C GLU A 21 -1.06 0.08 5.38
N LEU A 22 -0.11 0.43 4.52
CA LEU A 22 0.94 1.37 4.85
C LEU A 22 1.19 2.38 3.74
N VAL A 23 0.94 3.65 4.03
CA VAL A 23 1.10 4.76 3.08
C VAL A 23 2.30 5.63 3.48
N LEU A 24 3.36 5.56 2.66
CA LEU A 24 4.64 6.23 2.86
C LEU A 24 4.91 7.30 1.80
N ASP A 25 3.87 7.81 1.16
CA ASP A 25 3.98 8.77 0.07
C ASP A 25 4.69 10.06 0.50
N ASN A 26 5.40 10.68 -0.44
CA ASN A 26 6.13 11.95 -0.26
C ASN A 26 7.18 11.91 0.87
N CYS A 27 7.62 10.72 1.25
CA CYS A 27 8.71 10.52 2.21
C CYS A 27 10.08 10.57 1.53
N ARG A 28 11.12 10.83 2.33
CA ARG A 28 12.49 10.82 1.83
C ARG A 28 13.09 9.44 2.06
N SER A 29 13.34 8.71 0.97
CA SER A 29 14.20 7.53 0.97
C SER A 29 15.67 7.93 1.19
N ASN A 30 16.45 7.04 1.78
CA ASN A 30 17.89 7.25 1.95
C ASN A 30 18.62 6.65 0.75
N GLU A 31 19.35 7.46 -0.01
CA GLU A 31 20.04 7.04 -1.24
C GLU A 31 19.16 6.35 -2.29
N GLY A 32 17.83 6.55 -2.26
CA GLY A 32 16.90 5.85 -3.14
C GLY A 32 16.60 4.40 -2.73
N LYS A 33 16.84 4.04 -1.48
CA LYS A 33 16.55 2.72 -0.92
C LYS A 33 15.41 2.78 0.09
N ILE A 34 14.67 1.67 0.17
CA ILE A 34 13.65 1.47 1.19
C ILE A 34 14.34 1.28 2.54
N GLU A 35 13.86 1.98 3.56
CA GLU A 35 14.38 1.89 4.92
C GLU A 35 13.26 1.86 5.96
N GLY A 36 13.44 1.03 6.99
CA GLY A 36 12.52 0.93 8.12
C GLY A 36 11.38 -0.06 7.91
N LEU A 37 11.23 -0.63 6.72
CA LEU A 37 10.42 -1.83 6.52
C LEU A 37 11.21 -3.07 6.93
N THR A 38 10.55 -3.93 7.71
CA THR A 38 11.07 -5.21 8.21
C THR A 38 10.14 -6.34 7.77
N ASP A 39 10.57 -7.57 7.99
CA ASP A 39 9.76 -8.78 7.80
C ASP A 39 8.65 -8.94 8.85
N GLU A 40 8.58 -8.07 9.85
CA GLU A 40 7.52 -8.03 10.87
C GLU A 40 6.16 -7.60 10.30
N PHE A 41 6.14 -6.98 9.11
CA PHE A 41 4.92 -6.57 8.39
C PHE A 41 4.28 -7.77 7.67
N GLU A 42 4.00 -8.83 8.43
CA GLU A 42 3.55 -10.13 7.88
C GLU A 42 2.13 -10.06 7.28
N GLU A 43 1.26 -9.20 7.83
CA GLU A 43 -0.12 -8.98 7.39
C GLU A 43 -0.28 -7.82 6.41
N LEU A 44 0.81 -7.23 5.91
CA LEU A 44 0.74 -6.09 5.02
C LEU A 44 0.24 -6.52 3.64
N GLU A 45 -0.92 -5.99 3.26
CA GLU A 45 -1.63 -6.26 2.01
C GLU A 45 -1.44 -5.12 0.99
N PHE A 46 -1.35 -3.87 1.47
CA PHE A 46 -1.17 -2.68 0.64
C PHE A 46 0.03 -1.81 1.10
N LEU A 47 0.93 -1.50 0.17
CA LEU A 47 2.07 -0.61 0.40
C LEU A 47 2.11 0.50 -0.66
N SER A 48 2.05 1.75 -0.20
CA SER A 48 2.23 2.91 -1.06
C SER A 48 3.51 3.67 -0.75
N THR A 49 4.33 3.89 -1.77
CA THR A 49 5.61 4.59 -1.70
C THR A 49 5.74 5.53 -2.89
N ILE A 50 4.76 6.42 -3.07
CA ILE A 50 4.72 7.34 -4.20
C ILE A 50 5.65 8.53 -3.96
N ASN A 51 6.40 8.92 -4.99
CA ASN A 51 7.28 10.10 -4.97
C ASN A 51 8.25 10.12 -3.77
N VAL A 52 8.84 8.97 -3.44
CA VAL A 52 9.80 8.86 -2.34
C VAL A 52 11.26 8.91 -2.79
N GLY A 53 11.48 8.97 -4.10
CA GLY A 53 12.80 9.04 -4.72
C GLY A 53 13.53 7.70 -4.79
N LEU A 54 12.81 6.57 -4.77
CA LEU A 54 13.42 5.24 -4.87
C LEU A 54 14.11 5.03 -6.21
N THR A 55 15.27 4.38 -6.17
CA THR A 55 16.04 3.96 -7.35
C THR A 55 16.06 2.44 -7.49
N THR A 56 15.82 1.71 -6.40
CA THR A 56 15.79 0.25 -6.37
C THR A 56 14.79 -0.26 -5.32
N VAL A 57 14.26 -1.46 -5.56
CA VAL A 57 13.38 -2.21 -4.65
C VAL A 57 14.06 -3.43 -4.03
N ALA A 58 15.37 -3.63 -4.29
CA ALA A 58 16.13 -4.79 -3.80
C ALA A 58 16.18 -4.94 -2.28
N HIS A 59 15.93 -3.85 -1.54
CA HIS A 59 15.93 -3.82 -0.08
C HIS A 59 14.54 -4.05 0.54
N LEU A 60 13.55 -4.47 -0.24
CA LEU A 60 12.26 -4.88 0.32
C LEU A 60 12.42 -6.13 1.20
N PRO A 61 11.80 -6.15 2.39
CA PRO A 61 11.67 -7.39 3.16
C PRO A 61 10.71 -8.35 2.46
N LYS A 62 10.63 -9.59 2.98
CA LYS A 62 9.71 -10.59 2.43
C LYS A 62 8.29 -10.31 2.94
N LEU A 63 7.42 -9.86 2.05
CA LEU A 63 6.04 -9.49 2.33
C LEU A 63 5.11 -10.48 1.64
N LYS A 64 4.81 -11.59 2.33
CA LYS A 64 4.08 -12.71 1.73
C LYS A 64 2.62 -12.36 1.42
N LYS A 65 1.99 -11.48 2.20
CA LYS A 65 0.57 -11.11 2.03
C LYS A 65 0.35 -9.87 1.18
N LEU A 66 1.42 -9.26 0.67
CA LEU A 66 1.30 -8.03 -0.11
C LEU A 66 0.63 -8.31 -1.45
N LYS A 67 -0.57 -7.75 -1.63
CA LYS A 67 -1.36 -7.85 -2.86
C LYS A 67 -1.15 -6.64 -3.77
N LYS A 68 -0.98 -5.43 -3.19
CA LYS A 68 -0.87 -4.19 -3.96
C LYS A 68 0.32 -3.32 -3.56
N LEU A 69 1.11 -2.92 -4.56
CA LEU A 69 2.32 -2.12 -4.41
C LEU A 69 2.33 -0.91 -5.34
N GLU A 70 2.32 0.29 -4.76
CA GLU A 70 2.38 1.57 -5.46
C GLU A 70 3.79 2.16 -5.37
N LEU A 71 4.47 2.20 -6.52
CA LEU A 71 5.83 2.74 -6.67
C LEU A 71 5.87 3.94 -7.63
N SER A 72 4.73 4.61 -7.80
CA SER A 72 4.58 5.72 -8.75
C SER A 72 5.53 6.90 -8.46
N ASP A 73 5.91 7.63 -9.50
CA ASP A 73 6.76 8.84 -9.43
C ASP A 73 8.10 8.63 -8.72
N ASN A 74 8.71 7.46 -8.92
CA ASN A 74 10.06 7.16 -8.44
C ASN A 74 11.09 7.20 -9.59
N ARG A 75 12.31 6.75 -9.31
CA ARG A 75 13.44 6.73 -10.25
C ARG A 75 13.95 5.32 -10.49
N ILE A 76 13.08 4.32 -10.33
CA ILE A 76 13.42 2.92 -10.52
C ILE A 76 13.67 2.69 -12.01
N SER A 77 14.78 2.03 -12.33
CA SER A 77 15.18 1.74 -13.71
C SER A 77 15.30 0.25 -14.03
N GLY A 78 15.10 -0.64 -13.03
CA GLY A 78 15.19 -2.09 -13.17
C GLY A 78 15.31 -2.76 -11.80
N GLY A 79 15.71 -4.05 -11.77
CA GLY A 79 15.85 -4.81 -10.53
C GLY A 79 14.51 -5.19 -9.91
N LEU A 80 13.49 -5.40 -10.74
CA LEU A 80 12.12 -5.73 -10.32
C LEU A 80 11.92 -7.24 -10.16
N GLU A 81 12.83 -8.07 -10.68
CA GLU A 81 12.84 -9.53 -10.53
C GLU A 81 12.84 -9.98 -9.07
N VAL A 82 13.38 -9.15 -8.16
CA VAL A 82 13.37 -9.40 -6.72
C VAL A 82 11.96 -9.35 -6.13
N LEU A 83 11.02 -8.62 -6.75
CA LEU A 83 9.64 -8.53 -6.27
C LEU A 83 8.94 -9.90 -6.34
N ALA A 84 9.29 -10.76 -7.30
CA ALA A 84 8.75 -12.11 -7.39
C ALA A 84 9.17 -12.99 -6.19
N ASP A 85 10.39 -12.81 -5.67
CA ASP A 85 10.87 -13.54 -4.47
C ASP A 85 10.34 -12.92 -3.17
N LYS A 86 10.25 -11.58 -3.11
CA LYS A 86 9.85 -10.86 -1.89
C LYS A 86 8.34 -10.82 -1.68
N CYS A 87 7.58 -10.64 -2.75
CA CYS A 87 6.13 -10.44 -2.75
C CYS A 87 5.48 -11.45 -3.71
N PRO A 88 5.46 -12.75 -3.38
CA PRO A 88 4.98 -13.80 -4.29
C PRO A 88 3.49 -13.71 -4.61
N ASN A 89 2.69 -13.03 -3.78
CA ASN A 89 1.23 -12.87 -3.94
C ASN A 89 0.85 -11.48 -4.47
N LEU A 90 1.78 -10.76 -5.09
CA LEU A 90 1.53 -9.42 -5.62
C LEU A 90 0.66 -9.51 -6.87
N THR A 91 -0.55 -8.96 -6.81
CA THR A 91 -1.52 -8.93 -7.91
C THR A 91 -1.56 -7.58 -8.62
N HIS A 92 -1.26 -6.50 -7.88
CA HIS A 92 -1.31 -5.13 -8.39
C HIS A 92 0.03 -4.42 -8.19
N LEU A 93 0.63 -3.97 -9.28
CA LEU A 93 1.89 -3.24 -9.27
C LEU A 93 1.79 -2.00 -10.14
N ASN A 94 1.99 -0.83 -9.54
CA ASN A 94 2.04 0.43 -10.27
C ASN A 94 3.45 1.00 -10.30
N LEU A 95 3.98 1.15 -11.51
CA LEU A 95 5.33 1.68 -11.78
C LEU A 95 5.29 2.96 -12.61
N SER A 96 4.15 3.64 -12.67
CA SER A 96 4.00 4.91 -13.39
C SER A 96 5.04 5.95 -12.95
N GLY A 97 5.49 6.81 -13.87
CA GLY A 97 6.46 7.86 -13.54
C GLY A 97 7.88 7.38 -13.19
N ASN A 98 8.19 6.08 -13.38
CA ASN A 98 9.55 5.54 -13.21
C ASN A 98 10.39 5.62 -14.51
N LYS A 99 11.66 5.20 -14.43
CA LYS A 99 12.63 5.19 -15.54
C LYS A 99 12.84 3.80 -16.14
N ILE A 100 11.81 2.97 -16.13
CA ILE A 100 11.87 1.61 -16.67
C ILE A 100 11.88 1.73 -18.20
N LYS A 101 13.01 1.35 -18.79
CA LYS A 101 13.18 1.32 -20.25
C LYS A 101 12.97 -0.07 -20.84
N ASP A 102 13.29 -1.10 -20.04
CA ASP A 102 13.25 -2.49 -20.45
C ASP A 102 12.11 -3.22 -19.74
N LEU A 103 11.05 -3.50 -20.49
CA LEU A 103 9.89 -4.26 -20.03
C LEU A 103 10.24 -5.74 -19.73
N SER A 104 11.40 -6.23 -20.16
CA SER A 104 11.89 -7.55 -19.76
C SER A 104 12.08 -7.69 -18.25
N THR A 105 12.25 -6.58 -17.53
CA THR A 105 12.37 -6.59 -16.06
C THR A 105 11.07 -6.92 -15.32
N ILE A 106 9.91 -6.83 -15.99
CA ILE A 106 8.60 -7.16 -15.41
C ILE A 106 8.08 -8.54 -15.84
N GLU A 107 8.70 -9.21 -16.81
CA GLU A 107 8.36 -10.60 -17.21
C GLU A 107 8.20 -11.56 -16.02
N PRO A 108 9.10 -11.60 -15.01
CA PRO A 108 8.94 -12.50 -13.87
C PRO A 108 7.80 -12.14 -12.91
N LEU A 109 7.15 -10.99 -13.08
CA LEU A 109 6.01 -10.55 -12.26
C LEU A 109 4.67 -10.79 -12.95
N VAL A 110 4.68 -10.97 -14.28
CA VAL A 110 3.50 -11.38 -15.04
C VAL A 110 3.41 -12.90 -14.92
N ASN A 111 3.00 -13.39 -13.75
CA ASN A 111 2.44 -14.73 -13.68
C ASN A 111 1.05 -14.64 -14.34
N GLU A 112 0.90 -15.26 -15.51
CA GLU A 112 -0.41 -15.65 -16.00
C GLU A 112 -1.05 -16.56 -14.92
N GLU A 113 -2.33 -16.35 -14.62
CA GLU A 113 -3.15 -17.08 -13.65
C GLU A 113 -3.12 -16.56 -12.19
N GLY A 114 -3.90 -15.51 -11.96
CA GLY A 114 -4.51 -15.18 -10.67
C GLY A 114 -5.99 -14.89 -10.89
N GLU A 115 -6.75 -15.92 -11.28
CA GLU A 115 -8.19 -15.95 -11.02
C GLU A 115 -8.39 -15.93 -9.48
N ASP A 116 -9.48 -15.30 -9.02
CA ASP A 116 -9.98 -15.27 -7.63
C ASP A 116 -9.36 -14.22 -6.68
N ASP A 117 -9.86 -12.99 -6.74
CA ASP A 117 -10.20 -12.20 -5.55
C ASP A 117 -11.25 -11.15 -5.97
N GLU A 118 -12.48 -11.62 -6.18
CA GLU A 118 -13.68 -10.81 -5.96
C GLU A 118 -13.78 -10.58 -4.43
N GLU A 119 -13.12 -9.56 -3.90
CA GLU A 119 -13.59 -8.94 -2.66
C GLU A 119 -14.31 -7.65 -3.04
N GLU A 120 -15.62 -7.81 -3.27
CA GLU A 120 -16.61 -6.79 -2.98
C GLU A 120 -16.34 -6.27 -1.55
N ASN A 121 -16.09 -4.98 -1.44
CA ASN A 121 -16.60 -4.22 -0.29
C ASN A 121 -17.04 -2.85 -0.81
N GLU A 122 -18.31 -2.84 -1.17
CA GLU A 122 -19.19 -1.70 -1.02
C GLU A 122 -19.13 -1.22 0.44
N GLU A 123 -18.83 0.06 0.67
CA GLU A 123 -19.56 0.83 1.69
C GLU A 123 -19.88 2.20 1.07
N GLU A 124 -21.06 2.25 0.44
CA GLU A 124 -21.87 3.47 0.39
C GLU A 124 -22.51 3.68 1.78
N GLU A 125 -22.54 4.93 2.26
CA GLU A 125 -23.63 5.63 2.98
C GLU A 125 -23.00 6.87 3.68
N GLU A 126 -23.16 8.08 3.14
CA GLU A 126 -24.32 8.99 3.16
C GLU A 126 -24.48 9.87 4.42
N GLU A 127 -24.63 11.17 4.12
CA GLU A 127 -25.25 12.29 4.84
C GLU A 127 -24.69 12.82 6.17
N ASP A 128 -24.04 14.00 6.06
CA ASP A 128 -23.66 14.87 7.17
C ASP A 128 -24.89 15.66 7.68
N LEU A 129 -25.21 15.45 8.96
CA LEU A 129 -26.28 16.10 9.71
C LEU A 129 -25.97 17.58 9.96
N SER A 130 -26.88 18.49 9.58
CA SER A 130 -27.08 19.73 10.36
C SER A 130 -28.46 20.37 10.14
N GLY A 131 -29.21 20.56 11.24
CA GLY A 131 -30.30 21.54 11.31
C GLY A 131 -31.54 21.08 12.07
N GLU A 132 -31.52 21.22 13.40
CA GLU A 132 -32.72 21.18 14.26
C GLU A 132 -33.80 22.17 13.75
N VAL A 133 -35.08 21.76 13.73
CA VAL A 133 -36.10 22.16 14.74
C VAL A 133 -37.51 21.60 14.41
N GLY A 134 -38.14 20.98 15.41
CA GLY A 134 -39.57 21.19 15.68
C GLY A 134 -40.56 20.07 15.36
N GLY A 135 -41.27 19.59 16.41
CA GLY A 135 -42.61 18.99 16.29
C GLY A 135 -42.70 17.55 16.80
N PHE A 136 -42.87 17.33 18.11
CA PHE A 136 -44.17 16.92 18.67
C PHE A 136 -44.86 15.77 17.91
N TYR A 137 -44.76 14.53 18.38
CA TYR A 137 -45.90 13.87 19.05
C TYR A 137 -45.47 12.55 19.70
N LEU A 138 -45.57 12.54 21.02
CA LEU A 138 -45.71 11.37 21.89
C LEU A 138 -47.07 10.71 21.56
N ILE A 139 -47.17 9.39 21.40
CA ILE A 139 -48.30 8.56 21.87
C ILE A 139 -47.88 7.08 21.86
N MET A 140 -48.26 6.41 22.94
CA MET A 140 -47.80 5.13 23.44
C MET A 140 -48.42 3.91 22.74
N CYS A 141 -47.75 2.76 22.89
CA CYS A 141 -48.35 1.43 22.82
C CYS A 141 -49.49 1.28 23.84
N ALA A 142 -50.69 0.95 23.35
CA ALA A 142 -51.64 -0.08 23.82
C ALA A 142 -53.01 0.15 23.16
#